data_AF-A0A0S8EE65-F1
#
_entry.id   AF-A0A0S8EE65-F1
#
_cell.length_a   1.000
_cell.length_b   1.000
_cell.length_c   1.000
_cell.angle_alpha   90.00
_cell.angle_beta   90.00
_cell.angle_gamma   90.00
#
_symmetry.space_group_name_H-M   'P 1'
#
loop_
_entity.id
_entity.type
_entity.pdbx_description
1 polymer ?
#
loop_
_entity_poly.entity_id
_entity_poly.type
_entity_poly.pdbx_seq_one_letter_code
_entity_poly.pdbx_strand_id
1 'polypeptide(L)'
;MGLFDKILGGQKKEYPPLDLSSPTGQTVQQLKGALEMITKQINDPMEVVPGSDKTFVFVGKPPQQFGMLWIQGGAVHNFAKLAKEKNIPQVQFQLLSEKLREAYKKNAPQERFSTKVSNKTITIMPSDSLGMEVNRIIENLNG
;
A
#
# COMPACT_ATOMS: atom_id res chain seq x y z
N MET A 1 -20.48 -20.76 21.42
CA MET A 1 -21.03 -20.60 20.05
C MET A 1 -21.41 -19.14 19.89
N GLY A 2 -20.57 -18.35 19.19
CA GLY A 2 -20.73 -16.90 19.06
C GLY A 2 -21.26 -16.53 17.68
N LEU A 3 -22.42 -15.87 17.63
CA LEU A 3 -23.09 -15.42 16.41
C LEU A 3 -22.40 -14.21 15.73
N PHE A 4 -21.22 -13.79 16.21
CA PHE A 4 -20.43 -12.69 15.64
C PHE A 4 -19.31 -13.14 14.69
N ASP A 5 -18.86 -14.40 14.76
CA ASP A 5 -17.83 -14.92 13.85
C ASP A 5 -18.32 -15.10 12.40
N LYS A 6 -19.64 -15.21 12.19
CA LYS A 6 -20.24 -15.34 10.84
C LYS A 6 -20.60 -14.02 10.17
N ILE A 7 -20.60 -12.89 10.88
CA ILE A 7 -20.85 -11.57 10.29
C ILE A 7 -19.55 -10.76 10.15
N LEU A 8 -18.51 -11.10 10.93
CA LEU A 8 -17.17 -10.51 10.80
C LEU A 8 -16.19 -11.35 9.96
N GLY A 9 -16.69 -12.42 9.32
CA GLY A 9 -16.06 -13.07 8.17
C GLY A 9 -16.21 -12.19 6.93
N GLY A 10 -15.78 -10.93 7.03
CA GLY A 10 -15.98 -9.89 6.03
C GLY A 10 -15.65 -10.44 4.66
N GLN A 11 -16.67 -10.49 3.80
CA GLN A 11 -16.46 -10.69 2.37
C GLN A 11 -15.27 -9.83 1.99
N LYS A 12 -14.18 -10.46 1.53
CA LYS A 12 -13.08 -9.73 0.90
C LYS A 12 -13.77 -8.80 -0.08
N LYS A 13 -13.71 -7.48 0.11
CA LYS A 13 -14.40 -6.53 -0.77
C LYS A 13 -13.99 -6.89 -2.19
N GLU A 14 -14.93 -7.42 -2.96
CA GLU A 14 -14.66 -7.84 -4.33
C GLU A 14 -14.69 -6.58 -5.17
N TYR A 15 -13.49 -6.12 -5.51
CA TYR A 15 -13.32 -4.98 -6.40
C TYR A 15 -13.36 -5.45 -7.86
N PRO A 16 -13.88 -4.63 -8.79
CA PRO A 16 -13.83 -4.94 -10.21
C PRO A 16 -12.40 -5.28 -10.65
N PRO A 17 -12.22 -6.21 -11.60
CA PRO A 17 -10.90 -6.56 -12.08
C PRO A 17 -10.22 -5.34 -12.71
N LEU A 18 -8.91 -5.20 -12.49
CA LEU A 18 -8.11 -4.17 -13.13
C LEU A 18 -8.07 -4.42 -14.65
N ASP A 19 -8.43 -3.42 -15.43
CA ASP A 19 -8.17 -3.42 -16.87
C ASP A 19 -6.66 -3.28 -17.12
N LEU A 20 -6.07 -4.35 -17.65
CA LEU A 20 -4.64 -4.45 -17.93
C LEU A 20 -4.20 -3.60 -19.13
N SER A 21 -5.13 -3.17 -19.99
CA SER A 21 -4.84 -2.27 -21.12
C SER A 21 -4.79 -0.79 -20.71
N SER A 22 -5.40 -0.44 -19.57
CA SER A 22 -5.37 0.91 -19.02
C SER A 22 -3.96 1.34 -18.59
N PRO A 23 -3.67 2.66 -18.48
CA PRO A 23 -2.38 3.15 -17.98
C PRO A 23 -2.02 2.57 -16.61
N THR A 24 -2.98 2.51 -15.68
CA THR A 24 -2.80 1.90 -14.35
C THR A 24 -2.48 0.40 -14.47
N GLY A 25 -3.16 -0.31 -15.37
CA GLY A 25 -2.91 -1.71 -15.68
C GLY A 25 -1.49 -1.97 -16.16
N GLN A 26 -0.98 -1.11 -17.06
CA GLN A 26 0.38 -1.20 -17.59
C GLN A 26 1.43 -0.94 -16.50
N THR A 27 1.24 0.08 -15.65
CA THR A 27 2.13 0.34 -14.50
C THR A 27 2.20 -0.87 -13.57
N VAL A 28 1.06 -1.47 -13.24
CA VAL A 28 1.03 -2.67 -12.38
C VAL A 28 1.73 -3.87 -13.03
N GLN A 29 1.62 -4.04 -14.36
CA GLN A 29 2.34 -5.10 -15.08
C GLN A 29 3.85 -4.92 -15.03
N GLN A 30 4.36 -3.70 -15.20
CA GLN A 30 5.79 -3.40 -15.12
C GLN A 30 6.36 -3.72 -13.72
N LEU A 31 5.54 -3.55 -12.69
CA LEU A 31 5.91 -3.78 -11.29
C LEU A 31 5.66 -5.22 -10.82
N LYS A 32 5.16 -6.10 -11.70
CA LYS A 32 4.72 -7.45 -11.34
C LYS A 32 5.80 -8.22 -10.58
N GLY A 33 7.06 -8.20 -11.04
CA GLY A 33 8.15 -8.90 -10.36
C GLY A 33 8.39 -8.41 -8.92
N ALA A 34 8.36 -7.10 -8.70
CA ALA A 34 8.51 -6.51 -7.37
C ALA A 34 7.30 -6.83 -6.47
N LEU A 35 6.09 -6.74 -7.01
CA LEU A 35 4.87 -7.11 -6.29
C LEU A 35 4.86 -8.61 -5.94
N GLU A 36 5.35 -9.49 -6.82
CA GLU A 36 5.50 -10.92 -6.55
C GLU A 36 6.45 -11.17 -5.39
N MET A 37 7.60 -10.49 -5.34
CA MET A 37 8.54 -10.59 -4.21
C MET A 37 7.87 -10.20 -2.89
N ILE A 38 7.12 -9.10 -2.88
CA ILE A 38 6.38 -8.65 -1.69
C ILE A 38 5.32 -9.69 -1.30
N THR A 39 4.53 -10.19 -2.26
CA THR A 39 3.45 -11.17 -1.99
C THR A 39 3.96 -12.50 -1.43
N LYS A 40 5.19 -12.90 -1.76
CA LYS A 40 5.82 -14.12 -1.24
C LYS A 40 6.28 -13.97 0.21
N GLN A 41 6.63 -12.76 0.62
CA GLN A 41 7.15 -12.47 1.96
C GLN A 41 6.04 -12.05 2.93
N ILE A 42 4.96 -11.45 2.43
CA ILE A 42 3.92 -10.81 3.23
C ILE A 42 2.58 -11.48 2.96
N ASN A 43 1.98 -12.04 4.01
CA ASN A 43 0.67 -12.68 3.96
C ASN A 43 -0.50 -11.70 4.14
N ASP A 44 -0.27 -10.56 4.79
CA ASP A 44 -1.31 -9.55 5.07
C ASP A 44 -1.91 -8.93 3.80
N PRO A 45 -3.18 -8.47 3.82
CA PRO A 45 -3.78 -7.80 2.67
C PRO A 45 -2.94 -6.61 2.18
N MET A 46 -2.96 -6.36 0.88
CA MET A 46 -2.18 -5.29 0.26
C MET A 46 -3.04 -4.38 -0.59
N GLU A 47 -2.81 -3.09 -0.43
CA GLU A 47 -3.38 -2.05 -1.26
C GLU A 47 -2.25 -1.26 -1.91
N VAL A 48 -2.26 -1.20 -3.23
CA VAL A 48 -1.20 -0.62 -4.06
C VAL A 48 -1.68 0.69 -4.65
N VAL A 49 -0.92 1.74 -4.42
CA VAL A 49 -1.10 3.05 -5.07
C VAL A 49 -0.03 3.17 -6.15
N PRO A 50 -0.38 2.90 -7.41
CA PRO A 50 0.57 3.00 -8.51
C PRO A 50 0.92 4.47 -8.76
N GLY A 51 2.20 4.71 -9.05
CA GLY A 51 2.71 6.01 -9.45
C GLY A 51 3.80 5.86 -10.51
N SER A 52 4.14 6.95 -11.19
CA SER A 52 5.11 6.95 -12.30
C SER A 52 6.56 6.74 -11.85
N ASP A 53 6.97 7.33 -10.73
CA ASP A 53 8.32 7.16 -10.15
C ASP A 53 8.33 6.14 -9.00
N LYS A 54 7.38 6.29 -8.07
CA LYS A 54 7.24 5.42 -6.89
C LYS A 54 5.86 4.80 -6.87
N THR A 55 5.81 3.52 -6.52
CA THR A 55 4.55 2.82 -6.22
C THR A 55 4.52 2.48 -4.74
N PHE A 56 3.48 2.93 -4.05
CA PHE A 56 3.31 2.70 -2.62
C PHE A 56 2.46 1.45 -2.38
N VAL A 57 2.85 0.66 -1.38
CA VAL A 57 2.16 -0.56 -0.99
C VAL A 57 1.84 -0.47 0.49
N PHE A 58 0.55 -0.37 0.80
CA PHE A 58 0.03 -0.46 2.15
C PHE A 58 -0.24 -1.92 2.48
N VAL A 59 0.24 -2.36 3.63
CA VAL A 59 0.17 -3.76 4.08
C VAL A 59 -0.66 -3.83 5.36
N GLY A 60 -1.72 -4.63 5.41
CA GLY A 60 -2.58 -4.81 6.57
C GLY A 60 -3.99 -4.26 6.36
N LYS A 61 -4.49 -3.48 7.32
CA LYS A 61 -5.84 -2.88 7.33
C LYS A 61 -5.77 -1.34 7.46
N PRO A 62 -5.35 -0.61 6.42
CA PRO A 62 -5.44 0.84 6.41
C PRO A 62 -6.89 1.32 6.59
N PRO A 63 -7.13 2.47 7.26
CA PRO A 63 -6.16 3.32 7.96
C PRO A 63 -5.83 2.87 9.39
N GLN A 64 -6.39 1.75 9.88
CA GLN A 64 -6.30 1.36 11.30
C GLN A 64 -4.89 0.84 11.66
N GLN A 65 -4.47 -0.27 11.06
CA GLN A 65 -3.20 -0.93 11.34
C GLN A 65 -2.56 -1.34 10.03
N PHE A 66 -1.47 -0.68 9.66
CA PHE A 66 -0.79 -0.96 8.41
C PHE A 66 0.72 -0.71 8.50
N GLY A 67 1.47 -1.47 7.70
CA GLY A 67 2.82 -1.14 7.28
C GLY A 67 2.80 -0.44 5.93
N MET A 68 3.90 0.22 5.58
CA MET A 68 4.06 0.86 4.28
C MET A 68 5.41 0.49 3.67
N LEU A 69 5.34 0.09 2.40
CA LEU A 69 6.46 -0.17 1.52
C LEU A 69 6.35 0.73 0.28
N TRP A 70 7.44 0.92 -0.43
CA TRP A 70 7.38 1.47 -1.78
C TRP A 70 8.38 0.80 -2.71
N ILE A 71 8.03 0.78 -3.98
CA ILE A 71 8.88 0.31 -5.07
C ILE A 71 9.40 1.54 -5.79
N GLN A 72 10.72 1.63 -5.94
CA GLN A 72 11.39 2.67 -6.72
C GLN A 72 12.61 2.07 -7.43
N GLY A 73 12.73 2.29 -8.74
CA GLY A 73 13.87 1.76 -9.52
C GLY A 73 14.05 0.23 -9.41
N GLY A 74 12.97 -0.52 -9.22
CA GLY A 74 12.98 -1.98 -9.02
C GLY A 74 13.34 -2.45 -7.61
N ALA A 75 13.74 -1.54 -6.71
CA ALA A 75 14.02 -1.85 -5.31
C ALA A 75 12.77 -1.69 -4.45
N VAL A 76 12.60 -2.58 -3.46
CA VAL A 76 11.54 -2.49 -2.45
C VAL A 76 12.11 -1.88 -1.18
N HIS A 77 11.50 -0.80 -0.71
CA HIS A 77 11.86 -0.12 0.51
C HIS A 77 10.76 -0.28 1.56
N ASN A 78 11.14 -0.26 2.84
CA ASN A 78 10.23 -0.41 3.97
C ASN A 78 10.33 0.80 4.90
N PHE A 79 9.20 1.43 5.17
CA PHE A 79 9.14 2.66 5.98
C PHE A 79 9.68 2.48 7.40
N ALA A 80 9.27 1.40 8.09
CA ALA A 80 9.73 1.11 9.44
C ALA A 80 11.23 0.76 9.46
N LYS A 81 11.72 0.07 8.42
CA LYS A 81 13.15 -0.24 8.29
C LYS A 81 13.98 1.02 8.07
N LEU A 82 13.57 1.90 7.15
CA LEU A 82 14.26 3.15 6.86
C LEU A 82 14.31 4.07 8.10
N ALA A 83 13.20 4.17 8.85
CA ALA A 83 13.16 4.94 10.08
C ALA A 83 14.16 4.41 11.13
N LYS A 84 14.31 3.09 11.25
CA LYS A 84 15.31 2.47 12.12
C LYS A 84 16.74 2.74 11.66
N GLU A 85 17.01 2.58 10.36
CA GLU A 85 18.33 2.85 9.76
C GLU A 85 18.77 4.31 9.97
N LYS A 86 17.82 5.25 9.98
CA LYS A 86 18.04 6.67 10.25
C LYS A 86 17.99 7.05 11.74
N ASN A 87 17.86 6.09 12.65
CA ASN A 87 17.72 6.33 14.10
C ASN A 87 16.61 7.34 14.45
N ILE A 88 15.51 7.33 13.70
CA ILE A 88 14.38 8.21 13.95
C ILE A 88 13.80 7.91 15.34
N PRO A 89 13.68 8.90 16.24
CA PRO A 89 13.09 8.70 17.55
C PRO A 89 11.66 8.14 17.46
N GLN A 90 11.29 7.26 18.39
CA GLN A 90 9.98 6.60 18.38
C GLN A 90 8.81 7.59 18.31
N VAL A 91 8.90 8.71 19.03
CA VAL A 91 7.88 9.77 19.01
C VAL A 91 7.73 10.37 17.60
N GLN A 92 8.85 10.64 16.92
CA GLN A 92 8.82 11.18 15.55
C GLN A 92 8.30 10.14 14.56
N PHE A 93 8.67 8.87 14.72
CA PHE A 93 8.14 7.78 13.90
C PHE A 93 6.61 7.64 14.05
N GLN A 94 6.08 7.77 15.27
CA GLN A 94 4.64 7.76 15.53
C GLN A 94 3.93 8.95 14.85
N LEU A 95 4.51 10.15 14.91
CA LEU A 95 3.97 11.33 14.23
C LEU A 95 3.92 11.15 12.71
N LEU A 96 4.97 10.59 12.10
CA LEU A 96 4.98 10.31 10.66
C LEU A 96 3.98 9.21 10.28
N SER A 97 3.84 8.18 11.13
CA SER A 97 2.83 7.14 10.95
C SER A 97 1.41 7.70 11.00
N GLU A 98 1.15 8.66 11.89
CA GLU A 98 -0.13 9.37 11.94
C GLU A 98 -0.36 10.22 10.68
N LYS A 99 0.67 10.92 10.19
CA LYS A 99 0.57 11.64 8.91
C LYS A 99 0.23 10.72 7.74
N LEU A 100 0.83 9.52 7.67
CA LEU A 100 0.49 8.52 6.65
C LEU A 100 -0.97 8.06 6.78
N ARG A 101 -1.44 7.88 8.01
CA ARG A 101 -2.84 7.50 8.29
C ARG A 101 -3.81 8.59 7.82
N GLU A 102 -3.53 9.85 8.13
CA GLU A 102 -4.37 10.97 7.70
C GLU A 102 -4.34 11.18 6.19
N ALA A 103 -3.17 11.06 5.56
CA ALA A 103 -3.05 11.11 4.10
C ALA A 103 -3.90 10.02 3.43
N TYR A 104 -3.88 8.80 3.97
CA TYR A 104 -4.74 7.71 3.50
C TYR A 104 -6.22 8.06 3.64
N LYS A 105 -6.67 8.48 4.84
CA LYS A 105 -8.09 8.80 5.07
C LYS A 105 -8.61 9.89 4.12
N LYS A 106 -7.79 10.91 3.89
CA LYS A 106 -8.14 12.07 3.06
C LYS A 106 -8.16 11.77 1.57
N ASN A 107 -7.26 10.92 1.08
CA ASN A 107 -7.00 10.75 -0.35
C ASN A 107 -7.28 9.34 -0.89
N ALA A 108 -7.71 8.39 -0.05
CA ALA A 108 -8.10 7.07 -0.52
C ALA A 108 -9.27 7.19 -1.52
N PRO A 109 -9.10 6.71 -2.76
CA PRO A 109 -10.13 6.83 -3.77
C PRO A 109 -11.30 5.90 -3.44
N GLN A 110 -12.49 6.27 -3.94
CA GLN A 110 -13.64 5.38 -3.94
C GLN A 110 -13.45 4.25 -4.95
N GLU A 111 -12.88 4.56 -6.12
CA GLU A 111 -12.55 3.57 -7.14
C GLU A 111 -11.36 2.72 -6.73
N ARG A 112 -11.58 1.41 -6.80
CA ARG A 112 -10.62 0.38 -6.42
C ARG A 112 -10.78 -0.80 -7.36
N PHE A 113 -9.67 -1.44 -7.68
CA PHE A 113 -9.63 -2.58 -8.58
C PHE A 113 -8.95 -3.76 -7.92
N SER A 114 -9.22 -4.97 -8.40
CA SER A 114 -8.52 -6.17 -7.96
C SER A 114 -7.66 -6.74 -9.09
N THR A 115 -6.50 -7.26 -8.73
CA THR A 115 -5.68 -8.06 -9.66
C THR A 115 -4.98 -9.19 -8.91
N LYS A 116 -4.63 -10.25 -9.64
CA LYS A 116 -3.89 -11.38 -9.08
C LYS A 116 -2.39 -11.20 -9.35
N VAL A 117 -1.61 -11.27 -8.29
CA VAL A 117 -0.15 -11.35 -8.34
C VAL A 117 0.27 -12.63 -7.63
N SER A 118 0.95 -13.54 -8.34
CA SER A 118 1.15 -14.92 -7.88
C SER A 118 -0.18 -15.58 -7.47
N ASN A 119 -0.26 -16.11 -6.25
CA ASN A 119 -1.46 -16.75 -5.69
C ASN A 119 -2.32 -15.79 -4.85
N LYS A 120 -2.06 -14.47 -4.91
CA LYS A 120 -2.68 -13.49 -4.03
C LYS A 120 -3.43 -12.42 -4.82
N THR A 121 -4.65 -12.12 -4.39
CA THR A 121 -5.39 -10.95 -4.86
C THR A 121 -4.92 -9.72 -4.10
N ILE A 122 -4.53 -8.68 -4.84
CA ILE A 122 -4.18 -7.37 -4.30
C ILE A 122 -5.20 -6.33 -4.77
N THR A 123 -5.36 -5.28 -3.97
CA THR A 123 -6.22 -4.14 -4.32
C THR A 123 -5.35 -3.05 -4.96
N ILE A 124 -5.81 -2.49 -6.07
CA ILE A 124 -5.20 -1.33 -6.72
C ILE A 124 -6.06 -0.09 -6.44
N MET A 125 -5.42 0.96 -5.97
CA MET A 125 -6.00 2.25 -5.62
C MET A 125 -5.34 3.34 -6.47
N PRO A 126 -5.85 3.65 -7.66
CA PRO A 126 -5.31 4.74 -8.47
C PRO A 126 -5.64 6.09 -7.79
N SER A 127 -4.65 6.66 -7.11
CA SER A 127 -4.79 7.96 -6.44
C SER A 127 -3.46 8.70 -6.42
N ASP A 128 -3.33 9.63 -7.37
CA ASP A 128 -2.17 10.50 -7.47
C ASP A 128 -2.04 11.39 -6.23
N SER A 129 -3.16 11.87 -5.67
CA SER A 129 -3.17 12.70 -4.47
C SER A 129 -2.61 11.94 -3.25
N LEU A 130 -3.01 10.68 -3.08
CA LEU A 130 -2.45 9.83 -2.03
C LEU A 130 -0.97 9.56 -2.26
N GLY A 131 -0.58 9.23 -3.50
CA GLY A 131 0.83 9.03 -3.86
C GLY A 131 1.70 10.25 -3.57
N MET A 132 1.25 11.45 -3.96
CA MET A 132 1.96 12.71 -3.70
C MET A 132 2.09 13.01 -2.20
N GLU A 133 1.01 12.83 -1.43
CA GLU A 133 1.03 13.15 0.01
C GLU A 133 1.91 12.16 0.78
N VAL A 134 1.87 10.87 0.44
CA VAL A 134 2.79 9.85 0.99
C VAL A 134 4.24 10.15 0.62
N ASN A 135 4.51 10.52 -0.64
CA ASN A 135 5.86 10.85 -1.07
C ASN A 135 6.46 12.00 -0.26
N ARG A 136 5.70 13.09 -0.04
CA ARG A 136 6.14 14.23 0.79
C ARG A 136 6.46 13.81 2.23
N ILE A 137 5.69 12.89 2.81
CA ILE A 137 5.95 12.38 4.16
C ILE A 137 7.27 11.59 4.20
N ILE A 138 7.55 10.77 3.18
CA ILE A 138 8.80 10.00 3.08
C ILE A 138 10.00 10.92 2.81
N GLU A 139 9.84 11.93 1.96
CA GLU A 139 10.91 12.89 1.67
C GLU A 139 11.33 13.68 2.92
N ASN A 140 10.38 14.03 3.79
CA ASN A 140 10.66 14.62 5.09
C ASN A 140 11.41 13.68 6.06
N LEU A 141 11.43 12.38 5.79
CA LEU A 141 12.25 11.41 6.52
C LEU A 141 13.62 11.22 5.83
N ASN A 142 13.73 11.52 4.54
CA ASN A 142 14.97 11.43 3.78
C ASN A 142 15.89 12.65 3.93
N GLY A 143 15.32 13.85 4.04
CA GLY A 143 16.01 15.10 4.40
C GLY A 143 16.24 15.25 5.90
#